data_AF-A0A0R2PA68-F1
#
_entry.id   AF-A0A0R2PA68-F1
#
_cell.length_a   1.000
_cell.length_b   1.000
_cell.length_c   1.000
_cell.angle_alpha   90.00
_cell.angle_beta   90.00
_cell.angle_gamma   90.00
#
_symmetry.space_group_name_H-M   'P 1'
#
loop_
_entity.id
_entity.type
_entity.pdbx_description
1 polymer ?
#
loop_
_entity_poly.entity_id
_entity_poly.type
_entity_poly.pdbx_seq_one_letter_code
_entity_poly.pdbx_strand_id
1 'polypeptide(L)'
;MSNLQKVLDAYKNGDLIIVTDDANREDEGDLMVLAEKATPEKVAFMVRHTTGILCVAMTAERARTFRLPLMVEENQDSKKTAFTVSVDYKVGLTTGVSATERSNTVRALADTAVTHADFIRPGHIFPLIADAGGLQARGGHTEAGVALSHLVGAQPVCLLSEIVNEDGSMARGASLTAFAQQHSIPMISVEELKGIAAPPPTAQSSFEFAWAQLPLRTGLWSIATYPGLRQREHAVIAFGDAGKAPMIRIHSECFTGDVVHSQRCDCGEQLEKSISLIQSHGHGYIIYLRDHEGRGIGLTEKIKAYQLQDAGMDTIDANLHLGHEIDARDWSDAVAIVTALGVKK
;
A
#
# COMPACT_ATOMS: atom_id res chain seq x y z
N MET A 1 25.83 23.67 11.40
CA MET A 1 24.87 22.71 10.82
C MET A 1 23.55 23.41 10.56
N SER A 2 22.97 23.22 9.37
CA SER A 2 21.61 23.69 9.06
C SER A 2 20.58 22.97 9.94
N ASN A 3 19.37 23.55 10.08
CA ASN A 3 18.28 22.90 10.79
C ASN A 3 17.96 21.52 10.19
N LEU A 4 17.89 21.46 8.86
CA LEU A 4 17.72 20.21 8.11
C LEU A 4 18.74 19.13 8.49
N GLN A 5 20.04 19.45 8.50
CA GLN A 5 21.07 18.45 8.82
C GLN A 5 20.90 17.93 10.25
N LYS A 6 20.56 18.80 11.20
CA LYS A 6 20.31 18.39 12.59
C LYS A 6 19.14 17.40 12.68
N VAL A 7 18.05 17.67 11.96
CA VAL A 7 16.87 16.78 11.93
C VAL A 7 17.22 15.43 11.30
N LEU A 8 17.94 15.42 10.17
CA LEU A 8 18.34 14.18 9.52
C LEU A 8 19.31 13.37 10.37
N ASP A 9 20.27 14.02 11.05
CA ASP A 9 21.20 13.35 11.95
C ASP A 9 20.46 12.75 13.17
N ALA A 10 19.54 13.51 13.78
CA ALA A 10 18.69 13.03 14.88
C ALA A 10 17.86 11.82 14.44
N TYR A 11 17.16 11.92 13.31
CA TYR A 11 16.34 10.84 12.77
C TYR A 11 17.17 9.58 12.48
N LYS A 12 18.36 9.74 11.87
CA LYS A 12 19.29 8.64 11.59
C LYS A 12 19.81 7.95 12.86
N ASN A 13 20.05 8.73 13.91
CA ASN A 13 20.44 8.20 15.22
C ASN A 13 19.28 7.52 15.96
N GLY A 14 18.05 7.66 15.44
CA GLY A 14 16.84 7.13 16.04
C GLY A 14 16.27 8.02 17.13
N ASP A 15 16.66 9.28 17.20
CA ASP A 15 16.06 10.27 18.08
C ASP A 15 14.66 10.64 17.55
N LEU A 16 13.78 11.09 18.45
CA LEU A 16 12.50 11.63 18.05
C LEU A 16 12.72 12.94 17.28
N ILE A 17 11.91 13.15 16.25
CA ILE A 17 11.79 14.42 15.53
C ILE A 17 10.32 14.81 15.43
N ILE A 18 10.04 16.07 15.10
CA ILE A 18 8.70 16.54 14.78
C ILE A 18 8.64 16.91 13.30
N VAL A 19 7.62 16.43 12.59
CA VAL A 19 7.29 16.88 11.24
C VAL A 19 5.96 17.61 11.28
N THR A 20 5.90 18.79 10.66
CA THR A 20 4.66 19.57 10.53
C THR A 20 4.19 19.63 9.08
N ASP A 21 2.88 19.60 8.84
CA ASP A 21 2.32 19.81 7.51
C ASP A 21 1.84 21.26 7.29
N ASP A 22 1.24 21.52 6.12
CA ASP A 22 0.73 22.84 5.75
C ASP A 22 -0.47 23.24 6.62
N ALA A 23 -0.54 24.50 7.03
CA ALA A 23 -1.65 25.04 7.81
C ALA A 23 -3.04 24.89 7.15
N ASN A 24 -3.09 24.71 5.82
CA ASN A 24 -4.31 24.46 5.06
C ASN A 24 -4.64 22.97 4.90
N ARG A 25 -3.80 22.06 5.41
CA ARG A 25 -4.00 20.60 5.33
C ARG A 25 -4.51 20.03 6.65
N GLU A 26 -3.65 19.65 7.58
CA GLU A 26 -4.02 19.21 8.94
C GLU A 26 -3.62 20.25 10.00
N ASP A 27 -2.60 21.07 9.72
CA ASP A 27 -2.01 22.04 10.65
C ASP A 27 -1.53 21.37 11.95
N GLU A 28 -0.98 20.16 11.80
CA GLU A 28 -0.63 19.27 12.92
C GLU A 28 0.85 18.90 12.88
N GLY A 29 1.34 18.39 14.02
CA GLY A 29 2.71 17.92 14.18
C GLY A 29 2.75 16.46 14.61
N ASP A 30 3.53 15.67 13.89
CA ASP A 30 3.74 14.25 14.18
C ASP A 30 5.09 14.03 14.83
N LEU A 31 5.10 13.31 15.96
CA LEU A 31 6.33 12.69 16.44
C LEU A 31 6.71 11.58 15.47
N MET A 32 7.95 11.60 15.00
CA MET A 32 8.48 10.57 14.12
C MET A 32 9.78 9.97 14.65
N VAL A 33 9.97 8.68 14.38
CA VAL A 33 11.23 7.96 14.65
C VAL A 33 11.49 6.92 13.57
N LEU A 34 12.77 6.74 13.21
CA LEU A 34 13.20 5.68 12.32
C LEU A 34 12.80 4.32 12.90
N ALA A 35 12.00 3.53 12.18
CA ALA A 35 11.29 2.40 12.76
C ALA A 35 12.24 1.32 13.32
N GLU A 36 13.36 1.04 12.66
CA GLU A 36 14.39 0.09 13.14
C GLU A 36 15.06 0.54 14.46
N LYS A 37 14.96 1.82 14.84
CA LYS A 37 15.51 2.40 16.08
C LYS A 37 14.45 2.67 17.16
N ALA A 38 13.19 2.29 16.92
CA ALA A 38 12.13 2.44 17.91
C ALA A 38 12.46 1.62 19.17
N THR A 39 12.41 2.24 20.34
CA THR A 39 12.64 1.56 21.64
C THR A 39 11.38 1.63 22.50
N PRO A 40 11.24 0.78 23.53
CA PRO A 40 10.10 0.84 24.45
C PRO A 40 9.94 2.24 25.08
N GLU A 41 11.03 2.92 25.42
CA GLU A 41 11.01 4.25 26.03
C GLU A 41 10.47 5.31 25.06
N LYS A 42 10.91 5.27 23.80
CA LYS A 42 10.42 6.19 22.75
C LYS A 42 8.95 5.94 22.43
N VAL A 43 8.56 4.66 22.32
CA VAL A 43 7.15 4.29 22.09
C VAL A 43 6.28 4.71 23.28
N ALA A 44 6.74 4.52 24.51
CA ALA A 44 6.03 4.99 25.70
C ALA A 44 5.89 6.51 25.72
N PHE A 45 6.95 7.24 25.33
CA PHE A 45 6.92 8.69 25.18
C PHE A 45 5.89 9.12 24.12
N MET A 46 5.91 8.52 22.93
CA MET A 46 4.93 8.81 21.89
C MET A 46 3.52 8.58 22.42
N VAL A 47 3.23 7.43 23.01
CA VAL A 47 1.90 7.09 23.56
C VAL A 47 1.44 8.09 24.62
N ARG A 48 2.36 8.64 25.43
CA ARG A 48 2.03 9.62 26.48
C ARG A 48 1.65 10.99 25.92
N HIS A 49 2.17 11.35 24.75
CA HIS A 49 2.11 12.72 24.20
C HIS A 49 1.41 12.83 22.83
N THR A 50 0.84 11.73 22.34
CA THR A 50 0.16 11.66 21.04
C THR A 50 -1.23 11.05 21.19
N THR A 51 -1.95 10.92 20.09
CA THR A 51 -3.23 10.20 20.01
C THR A 51 -3.14 8.75 20.50
N GLY A 52 -1.93 8.18 20.53
CA GLY A 52 -1.69 6.76 20.83
C GLY A 52 -1.99 5.84 19.65
N ILE A 53 -2.46 6.39 18.52
CA ILE A 53 -2.60 5.71 17.24
C ILE A 53 -1.22 5.67 16.61
N LEU A 54 -0.48 4.59 16.91
CA LEU A 54 0.87 4.41 16.41
C LEU A 54 0.84 3.87 14.98
N CYS A 55 1.17 4.77 14.06
CA CYS A 55 1.19 4.50 12.64
C CYS A 55 2.59 4.15 12.15
N VAL A 56 2.71 3.24 11.19
CA VAL A 56 4.00 2.91 10.56
C VAL A 56 3.93 3.17 9.06
N ALA A 57 4.47 4.29 8.62
CA ALA A 57 4.56 4.64 7.21
C ALA A 57 5.57 3.75 6.50
N MET A 58 5.20 3.20 5.35
CA MET A 58 6.06 2.38 4.51
C MET A 58 5.69 2.48 3.02
N THR A 59 6.55 1.96 2.15
CA THR A 59 6.23 1.84 0.72
C THR A 59 5.21 0.73 0.46
N ALA A 60 4.48 0.83 -0.66
CA ALA A 60 3.57 -0.22 -1.12
C ALA A 60 4.28 -1.58 -1.29
N GLU A 61 5.53 -1.57 -1.77
CA GLU A 61 6.34 -2.79 -1.91
C GLU A 61 6.62 -3.45 -0.55
N ARG A 62 6.95 -2.65 0.48
CA ARG A 62 7.16 -3.17 1.83
C ARG A 62 5.88 -3.78 2.38
N ALA A 63 4.75 -3.11 2.20
CA ALA A 63 3.43 -3.64 2.57
C ALA A 63 3.11 -4.96 1.86
N ARG A 64 3.45 -5.10 0.57
CA ARG A 64 3.27 -6.34 -0.21
C ARG A 64 4.12 -7.50 0.29
N THR A 65 5.37 -7.24 0.67
CA THR A 65 6.26 -8.26 1.28
C THR A 65 5.60 -8.88 2.51
N PHE A 66 4.88 -8.06 3.27
CA PHE A 66 4.16 -8.49 4.46
C PHE A 66 2.71 -8.88 4.20
N ARG A 67 2.23 -8.88 2.95
CA ARG A 67 0.81 -9.12 2.62
C ARG A 67 -0.11 -8.27 3.51
N LEU A 68 0.13 -6.97 3.55
CA LEU A 68 -0.64 -5.98 4.30
C LEU A 68 -1.60 -5.26 3.35
N PRO A 69 -2.79 -5.82 3.10
CA PRO A 69 -3.78 -5.13 2.30
C PRO A 69 -4.33 -3.91 3.06
N LEU A 70 -4.89 -2.98 2.29
CA LEU A 70 -5.67 -1.86 2.80
C LEU A 70 -6.79 -2.37 3.71
N MET A 71 -7.07 -1.65 4.79
CA MET A 71 -8.08 -2.03 5.77
C MET A 71 -9.49 -2.01 5.18
N VAL A 72 -9.74 -1.10 4.24
CA VAL A 72 -11.02 -0.93 3.54
C VAL A 72 -10.80 -0.88 2.03
N GLU A 73 -11.76 -1.40 1.26
CA GLU A 73 -11.71 -1.38 -0.21
C GLU A 73 -12.04 0.02 -0.76
N GLU A 74 -13.00 0.72 -0.15
CA GLU A 74 -13.40 2.09 -0.47
C GLU A 74 -12.95 3.04 0.65
N ASN A 75 -11.92 3.84 0.36
CA ASN A 75 -11.41 4.81 1.34
C ASN A 75 -12.25 6.09 1.34
N GLN A 76 -13.06 6.26 2.38
CA GLN A 76 -13.94 7.42 2.57
C GLN A 76 -13.27 8.58 3.33
N ASP A 77 -12.02 8.42 3.78
CA ASP A 77 -11.27 9.51 4.39
C ASP A 77 -11.11 10.68 3.40
N SER A 78 -11.29 11.90 3.90
CA SER A 78 -11.06 13.14 3.16
C SER A 78 -9.60 13.31 2.73
N LYS A 79 -8.65 12.79 3.51
CA LYS A 79 -7.20 12.86 3.24
C LYS A 79 -6.67 11.61 2.54
N LYS A 80 -7.56 10.66 2.24
CA LYS A 80 -7.26 9.36 1.60
C LYS A 80 -6.10 8.63 2.26
N THR A 81 -6.04 8.65 3.59
CA THR A 81 -4.98 8.01 4.38
C THR A 81 -5.06 6.49 4.19
N ALA A 82 -4.01 5.92 3.64
CA ALA A 82 -4.01 4.52 3.18
C ALA A 82 -3.62 3.55 4.31
N PHE A 83 -4.53 3.39 5.28
CA PHE A 83 -4.40 2.39 6.33
C PHE A 83 -4.45 0.97 5.76
N THR A 84 -3.52 0.14 6.22
CA THR A 84 -3.58 -1.31 6.07
C THR A 84 -4.26 -1.93 7.29
N VAL A 85 -4.59 -3.23 7.19
CA VAL A 85 -4.99 -4.02 8.36
C VAL A 85 -3.95 -3.91 9.48
N SER A 86 -4.40 -3.73 10.73
CA SER A 86 -3.49 -3.61 11.86
C SER A 86 -2.74 -4.92 12.14
N VAL A 87 -1.55 -4.80 12.73
CA VAL A 87 -0.65 -5.93 12.96
C VAL A 87 0.00 -5.91 14.33
N ASP A 88 0.37 -7.11 14.80
CA ASP A 88 1.33 -7.34 15.87
C ASP A 88 2.36 -8.38 15.44
N TYR A 89 3.60 -8.22 15.92
CA TYR A 89 4.67 -9.18 15.70
C TYR A 89 4.56 -10.35 16.69
N LYS A 90 4.63 -11.59 16.19
CA LYS A 90 4.39 -12.82 16.98
C LYS A 90 5.44 -13.06 18.05
N VAL A 91 6.70 -12.73 17.77
CA VAL A 91 7.81 -13.09 18.65
C VAL A 91 7.79 -12.21 19.90
N GLY A 92 7.64 -12.86 21.06
CA GLY A 92 7.54 -12.17 22.34
C GLY A 92 6.18 -11.52 22.59
N LEU A 93 5.15 -11.87 21.81
CA LEU A 93 3.80 -11.36 21.97
C LEU A 93 3.09 -11.98 23.18
N THR A 94 2.41 -11.14 23.93
CA THR A 94 1.41 -11.50 24.95
C THR A 94 0.06 -10.91 24.59
N THR A 95 -0.06 -9.58 24.57
CA THR A 95 -1.28 -8.84 24.24
C THR A 95 -1.07 -7.84 23.11
N GLY A 96 0.18 -7.46 22.83
CA GLY A 96 0.55 -6.56 21.73
C GLY A 96 0.57 -5.08 22.08
N VAL A 97 -0.14 -4.65 23.13
CA VAL A 97 -0.39 -3.21 23.38
C VAL A 97 0.72 -2.50 24.18
N SER A 98 1.58 -3.24 24.88
CA SER A 98 2.64 -2.61 25.68
C SER A 98 3.63 -1.85 24.79
N ALA A 99 4.31 -0.84 25.36
CA ALA A 99 5.32 -0.09 24.59
C ALA A 99 6.45 -1.01 24.07
N THR A 100 6.80 -2.03 24.85
CA THR A 100 7.76 -3.05 24.43
C THR A 100 7.27 -3.82 23.21
N GLU A 101 6.07 -4.41 23.27
CA GLU A 101 5.52 -5.20 22.17
C GLU A 101 5.27 -4.36 20.92
N ARG A 102 4.72 -3.15 21.07
CA ARG A 102 4.55 -2.21 19.96
C ARG A 102 5.89 -1.81 19.33
N SER A 103 6.93 -1.56 20.13
CA SER A 103 8.28 -1.29 19.60
C SER A 103 8.87 -2.50 18.86
N ASN A 104 8.58 -3.73 19.30
CA ASN A 104 8.99 -4.95 18.61
C ASN A 104 8.30 -5.05 17.24
N THR A 105 6.98 -4.81 17.19
CA THR A 105 6.21 -4.79 15.95
C THR A 105 6.74 -3.75 14.97
N VAL A 106 6.99 -2.52 15.44
CA VAL A 106 7.56 -1.43 14.62
C VAL A 106 8.93 -1.81 14.05
N ARG A 107 9.85 -2.32 14.88
CA ARG A 107 11.17 -2.76 14.40
C ARG A 107 11.08 -3.93 13.42
N ALA A 108 10.18 -4.88 13.66
CA ALA A 108 9.95 -6.02 12.75
C ALA A 108 9.44 -5.57 11.38
N LEU A 109 8.61 -4.52 11.30
CA LEU A 109 8.17 -3.93 10.03
C LEU A 109 9.33 -3.28 9.25
N ALA A 110 10.45 -2.93 9.90
CA ALA A 110 11.65 -2.41 9.26
C ALA A 110 12.70 -3.49 8.93
N ASP A 111 12.61 -4.69 9.52
CA ASP A 111 13.60 -5.75 9.37
C ASP A 111 13.42 -6.57 8.08
N THR A 112 14.45 -6.61 7.22
CA THR A 112 14.42 -7.33 5.94
C THR A 112 14.41 -8.86 6.08
N ALA A 113 14.77 -9.41 7.24
CA ALA A 113 14.71 -10.84 7.50
C ALA A 113 13.32 -11.32 7.96
N VAL A 114 12.45 -10.41 8.39
CA VAL A 114 11.10 -10.73 8.83
C VAL A 114 10.18 -10.93 7.64
N THR A 115 9.24 -11.88 7.76
CA THR A 115 8.31 -12.26 6.70
C THR A 115 6.86 -11.96 7.07
N HIS A 116 5.94 -12.04 6.11
CA HIS A 116 4.51 -11.89 6.38
C HIS A 116 3.98 -12.87 7.45
N ALA A 117 4.65 -14.02 7.62
CA ALA A 117 4.23 -15.12 8.49
C ALA A 117 4.51 -14.81 9.96
N ASP A 118 5.35 -13.82 10.24
CA ASP A 118 5.72 -13.43 11.60
C ASP A 118 4.75 -12.41 12.22
N PHE A 119 3.75 -11.95 11.46
CA PHE A 119 2.72 -11.02 11.91
C PHE A 119 1.36 -11.70 12.11
N ILE A 120 0.64 -11.30 13.15
CA ILE A 120 -0.79 -11.56 13.32
C ILE A 120 -1.61 -10.35 12.87
N ARG A 121 -2.87 -10.60 12.51
CA ARG A 121 -3.86 -9.62 12.09
C ARG A 121 -5.22 -10.01 12.73
N PRO A 122 -5.95 -9.10 13.39
CA PRO A 122 -5.57 -7.71 13.69
C PRO A 122 -4.44 -7.63 14.74
N GLY A 123 -3.95 -6.41 15.00
CA GLY A 123 -3.04 -6.08 16.10
C GLY A 123 -3.11 -4.59 16.49
N HIS A 124 -2.05 -4.05 17.11
CA HIS A 124 -2.05 -2.74 17.76
C HIS A 124 -1.14 -1.69 17.12
N ILE A 125 -0.46 -2.04 16.02
CA ILE A 125 0.23 -1.09 15.14
C ILE A 125 -0.55 -0.94 13.85
N PHE A 126 -0.61 0.28 13.32
CA PHE A 126 -1.40 0.65 12.15
C PHE A 126 -0.49 1.03 10.97
N PRO A 127 -0.13 0.09 10.08
CA PRO A 127 0.73 0.42 8.96
C PRO A 127 0.00 1.29 7.93
N LEU A 128 0.72 2.28 7.38
CA LEU A 128 0.26 3.22 6.37
C LEU A 128 1.09 3.05 5.10
N ILE A 129 0.44 3.02 3.94
CA ILE A 129 1.11 2.99 2.65
C ILE A 129 1.30 4.42 2.13
N ALA A 130 2.54 4.81 1.89
CA ALA A 130 2.85 6.07 1.23
C ALA A 130 2.52 6.01 -0.28
N ASP A 131 2.10 7.13 -0.83
CA ASP A 131 1.90 7.29 -2.27
C ASP A 131 3.20 7.01 -3.05
N ALA A 132 3.08 6.34 -4.20
CA ALA A 132 4.23 5.97 -5.04
C ALA A 132 4.99 7.19 -5.59
N GLY A 133 4.32 8.33 -5.79
CA GLY A 133 4.95 9.60 -6.16
C GLY A 133 5.55 10.35 -4.96
N GLY A 134 5.44 9.81 -3.74
CA GLY A 134 5.95 10.40 -2.51
C GLY A 134 5.42 11.81 -2.25
N LEU A 135 6.25 12.66 -1.66
CA LEU A 135 5.90 14.05 -1.30
C LEU A 135 5.49 14.93 -2.49
N GLN A 136 5.85 14.54 -3.72
CA GLN A 136 5.44 15.27 -4.92
C GLN A 136 3.98 15.00 -5.29
N ALA A 137 3.50 13.77 -5.09
CA ALA A 137 2.11 13.39 -5.30
C ALA A 137 1.21 13.72 -4.10
N ARG A 138 1.68 13.45 -2.88
CA ARG A 138 0.94 13.68 -1.63
C ARG A 138 1.86 14.26 -0.56
N GLY A 139 1.60 15.49 -0.13
CA GLY A 139 2.33 16.17 0.93
C GLY A 139 1.86 15.79 2.34
N GLY A 140 1.75 14.50 2.65
CA GLY A 140 1.30 14.02 3.96
C GLY A 140 2.44 13.53 4.85
N HIS A 141 2.15 13.35 6.15
CA HIS A 141 3.08 12.81 7.13
C HIS A 141 3.56 11.38 6.79
N THR A 142 2.69 10.57 6.16
CA THR A 142 3.06 9.23 5.66
C THR A 142 4.21 9.31 4.65
N GLU A 143 4.10 10.15 3.63
CA GLU A 143 5.14 10.32 2.61
C GLU A 143 6.40 10.97 3.21
N ALA A 144 6.24 11.89 4.16
CA ALA A 144 7.36 12.52 4.86
C ALA A 144 8.20 11.49 5.63
N GLY A 145 7.58 10.55 6.34
CA GLY A 145 8.27 9.49 7.06
C GLY A 145 9.07 8.56 6.13
N VAL A 146 8.50 8.20 4.98
CA VAL A 146 9.20 7.41 3.95
C VAL A 146 10.36 8.21 3.33
N ALA A 147 10.16 9.50 3.04
CA ALA A 147 11.20 10.37 2.49
C ALA A 147 12.38 10.54 3.46
N LEU A 148 12.10 10.79 4.75
CA LEU A 148 13.12 10.88 5.79
C LEU A 148 13.98 9.62 5.88
N SER A 149 13.33 8.46 5.88
CA SER A 149 14.00 7.15 5.89
C SER A 149 14.93 6.97 4.69
N HIS A 150 14.48 7.33 3.50
CA HIS A 150 15.33 7.31 2.30
C HIS A 150 16.51 8.29 2.39
N LEU A 151 16.28 9.53 2.84
CA LEU A 151 17.31 10.57 2.94
C LEU A 151 18.46 10.18 3.87
N VAL A 152 18.18 9.37 4.90
CA VAL A 152 19.21 8.87 5.83
C VAL A 152 19.83 7.52 5.40
N GLY A 153 19.38 6.95 4.28
CA GLY A 153 19.85 5.69 3.73
C GLY A 153 19.36 4.43 4.48
N ALA A 154 18.23 4.53 5.18
CA ALA A 154 17.62 3.43 5.91
C ALA A 154 16.47 2.77 5.12
N GLN A 155 15.94 1.66 5.65
CA GLN A 155 14.71 1.07 5.13
C GLN A 155 13.57 2.10 5.21
N PRO A 156 12.71 2.24 4.17
CA PRO A 156 11.69 3.27 4.11
C PRO A 156 10.49 2.98 5.02
N VAL A 157 10.75 2.93 6.33
CA VAL A 157 9.79 2.58 7.36
C VAL A 157 9.96 3.54 8.54
N CYS A 158 8.90 4.29 8.83
CA CYS A 158 8.89 5.33 9.86
C CYS A 158 7.72 5.10 10.82
N LEU A 159 7.99 5.16 12.12
CA LEU A 159 6.92 5.23 13.13
C LEU A 159 6.53 6.70 13.31
N LEU A 160 5.22 6.97 13.28
CA LEU A 160 4.66 8.30 13.51
C LEU A 160 3.39 8.26 14.38
N SER A 161 3.10 9.36 15.07
CA SER A 161 1.81 9.61 15.73
C SER A 161 1.65 11.10 16.05
N GLU A 162 0.43 11.60 15.92
CA GLU A 162 0.06 13.01 15.97
C GLU A 162 0.06 13.54 17.42
N ILE A 163 0.68 14.68 17.67
CA ILE A 163 0.86 15.25 19.02
C ILE A 163 -0.43 15.87 19.54
N VAL A 164 -0.74 15.59 20.81
CA VAL A 164 -1.91 16.14 21.50
C VAL A 164 -1.51 17.04 22.66
N ASN A 165 -2.29 18.09 22.89
CA ASN A 165 -2.25 18.91 24.09
C ASN A 165 -2.83 18.14 25.29
N GLU A 166 -2.56 18.63 26.51
CA GLU A 166 -3.07 18.00 27.74
C GLU A 166 -4.61 17.99 27.84
N ASP A 167 -5.28 18.94 27.18
CA ASP A 167 -6.74 19.02 27.11
C ASP A 167 -7.36 18.07 26.06
N GLY A 168 -6.52 17.32 25.33
CA GLY A 168 -6.92 16.39 24.28
C GLY A 168 -7.11 17.02 22.89
N SER A 169 -6.93 18.33 22.74
CA SER A 169 -6.88 18.98 21.42
C SER A 169 -5.56 18.66 20.70
N MET A 170 -5.54 18.78 19.37
CA MET A 170 -4.30 18.59 18.60
C MET A 170 -3.33 19.75 18.82
N ALA A 171 -2.03 19.45 18.94
CA ALA A 171 -1.00 20.46 19.11
C ALA A 171 -0.70 21.17 17.79
N ARG A 172 -0.77 22.51 17.79
CA ARG A 172 -0.59 23.37 16.59
C ARG A 172 0.25 24.61 16.90
N GLY A 173 0.91 25.16 15.88
CA GLY A 173 1.63 26.44 15.93
C GLY A 173 2.49 26.64 17.19
N ALA A 174 2.08 27.57 18.06
CA ALA A 174 2.84 27.93 19.26
C ALA A 174 2.90 26.80 20.31
N SER A 175 1.82 26.02 20.48
CA SER A 175 1.80 24.89 21.42
C SER A 175 2.77 23.79 21.00
N LEU A 176 2.81 23.49 19.70
CA LEU A 176 3.75 22.53 19.13
C LEU A 176 5.19 23.01 19.24
N THR A 177 5.44 24.30 18.99
CA THR A 177 6.77 24.91 19.16
C THR A 177 7.23 24.83 20.62
N ALA A 178 6.33 25.10 21.58
CA ALA A 178 6.63 24.98 23.00
C ALA A 178 6.94 23.53 23.40
N PHE A 179 6.18 22.56 22.88
CA PHE A 179 6.43 21.13 23.10
C PHE A 179 7.81 20.71 22.56
N ALA A 180 8.14 21.11 21.34
CA ALA A 180 9.45 20.85 20.72
C ALA A 180 10.60 21.41 21.56
N GLN A 181 10.47 22.65 22.06
CA GLN A 181 11.47 23.29 22.92
C GLN A 181 11.59 22.59 24.28
N GLN A 182 10.47 22.30 24.94
CA GLN A 182 10.42 21.64 26.25
C GLN A 182 11.14 20.29 26.23
N HIS A 183 10.93 19.51 25.18
CA HIS A 183 11.52 18.18 25.04
C HIS A 183 12.82 18.16 24.22
N SER A 184 13.30 19.32 23.77
CA SER A 184 14.50 19.46 22.93
C SER A 184 14.45 18.59 21.66
N ILE A 185 13.27 18.50 21.04
CA ILE A 185 13.02 17.69 19.84
C ILE A 185 13.16 18.59 18.60
N PRO A 186 14.04 18.23 17.64
CA PRO A 186 14.19 19.02 16.42
C PRO A 186 12.96 18.89 15.52
N MET A 187 12.64 19.95 14.79
CA MET A 187 11.42 20.06 13.99
C MET A 187 11.74 20.46 12.54
N ILE A 188 10.97 19.93 11.59
CA ILE A 188 11.03 20.25 10.17
C ILE A 188 9.62 20.27 9.57
N SER A 189 9.41 21.05 8.50
CA SER A 189 8.15 21.02 7.75
C SER A 189 8.17 20.01 6.59
N VAL A 190 6.99 19.53 6.20
CA VAL A 190 6.79 18.76 4.96
C VAL A 190 7.25 19.57 3.73
N GLU A 191 7.06 20.89 3.73
CA GLU A 191 7.50 21.78 2.65
C GLU A 191 9.04 21.76 2.50
N GLU A 192 9.77 21.89 3.60
CA GLU A 192 11.24 21.79 3.60
C GLU A 192 11.71 20.41 3.10
N LEU A 193 11.05 19.33 3.53
CA LEU A 193 11.36 17.98 3.05
C LEU A 193 11.07 17.82 1.55
N LYS A 194 9.99 18.40 1.05
CA LYS A 194 9.60 18.32 -0.36
C LYS A 194 10.64 18.96 -1.30
N GLY A 195 11.36 19.98 -0.82
CA GLY A 195 12.43 20.64 -1.58
C GLY A 195 13.68 19.78 -1.81
N ILE A 196 13.85 18.70 -1.05
CA ILE A 196 15.05 17.84 -1.10
C ILE A 196 14.73 16.36 -1.38
N ALA A 197 13.49 15.93 -1.11
CA ALA A 197 13.07 14.55 -1.29
C ALA A 197 12.83 14.25 -2.78
N ALA A 198 13.62 13.33 -3.31
CA ALA A 198 13.32 12.70 -4.58
C ALA A 198 12.13 11.73 -4.42
N PRO A 199 11.38 11.45 -5.50
CA PRO A 199 10.44 10.34 -5.51
C PRO A 199 11.13 9.04 -5.05
N PRO A 200 10.42 8.16 -4.33
CA PRO A 200 10.95 6.85 -3.97
C PRO A 200 11.50 6.14 -5.21
N PRO A 201 12.70 5.54 -5.15
CA PRO A 201 13.16 4.72 -6.27
C PRO A 201 12.18 3.58 -6.50
N THR A 202 11.92 3.24 -7.77
CA THR A 202 11.15 2.05 -8.11
C THR A 202 11.94 0.83 -7.64
N ALA A 203 11.49 0.20 -6.58
CA ALA A 203 12.17 -0.91 -5.99
C ALA A 203 11.92 -2.20 -6.79
N GLN A 204 12.93 -3.08 -6.78
CA GLN A 204 12.87 -4.37 -7.46
C GLN A 204 12.11 -5.35 -6.57
N SER A 205 11.01 -5.89 -7.10
CA SER A 205 10.24 -6.88 -6.36
C SER A 205 11.09 -8.14 -6.08
N SER A 206 11.11 -8.55 -4.82
CA SER A 206 11.69 -9.80 -4.33
C SER A 206 10.67 -10.94 -4.26
N PHE A 207 9.47 -10.77 -4.85
CA PHE A 207 8.38 -11.73 -4.73
C PHE A 207 8.68 -13.02 -5.50
N GLU A 208 8.67 -14.15 -4.79
CA GLU A 208 8.82 -15.47 -5.37
C GLU A 208 7.45 -16.12 -5.62
N PHE A 209 7.17 -16.45 -6.89
CA PHE A 209 5.94 -17.14 -7.26
C PHE A 209 6.03 -18.64 -6.95
N ALA A 210 5.07 -19.15 -6.19
CA ALA A 210 4.88 -20.58 -5.99
C ALA A 210 4.01 -21.16 -7.14
N TRP A 211 4.66 -21.75 -8.15
CA TRP A 211 3.99 -22.28 -9.33
C TRP A 211 3.47 -23.72 -9.13
N ALA A 212 2.27 -23.99 -9.64
CA ALA A 212 1.67 -25.32 -9.73
C ALA A 212 1.27 -25.63 -11.19
N GLN A 213 1.27 -26.90 -11.56
CA GLN A 213 0.79 -27.34 -12.88
C GLN A 213 -0.72 -27.14 -12.99
N LEU A 214 -1.17 -26.53 -14.09
CA LEU A 214 -2.56 -26.25 -14.42
C LEU A 214 -2.89 -26.85 -15.80
N PRO A 215 -3.37 -28.11 -15.87
CA PRO A 215 -3.83 -28.69 -17.11
C PRO A 215 -5.11 -27.99 -17.60
N LEU A 216 -5.04 -27.34 -18.76
CA LEU A 216 -6.20 -26.81 -19.48
C LEU A 216 -6.56 -27.74 -20.63
N ARG A 217 -7.79 -27.59 -21.16
CA ARG A 217 -8.23 -28.35 -22.36
C ARG A 217 -7.31 -28.16 -23.56
N THR A 218 -6.66 -27.02 -23.65
CA THR A 218 -5.81 -26.61 -24.77
C THR A 218 -4.32 -26.89 -24.54
N GLY A 219 -3.93 -27.39 -23.37
CA GLY A 219 -2.52 -27.67 -23.06
C GLY A 219 -2.17 -27.51 -21.58
N LEU A 220 -0.93 -27.83 -21.24
CA LEU A 220 -0.41 -27.71 -19.88
C LEU A 220 0.10 -26.29 -19.63
N TRP A 221 -0.43 -25.65 -18.59
CA TRP A 221 -0.01 -24.34 -18.11
C TRP A 221 0.56 -24.46 -16.70
N SER A 222 1.13 -23.39 -16.16
CA SER A 222 1.40 -23.24 -14.73
C SER A 222 0.55 -22.11 -14.15
N ILE A 223 0.22 -22.18 -12.87
CA ILE A 223 -0.51 -21.16 -12.13
C ILE A 223 0.22 -20.81 -10.84
N ALA A 224 0.21 -19.53 -10.48
CA ALA A 224 0.63 -19.01 -9.19
C ALA A 224 -0.35 -17.90 -8.75
N THR A 225 -0.23 -17.47 -7.49
CA THR A 225 -0.99 -16.33 -6.96
C THR A 225 -0.06 -15.18 -6.61
N TYR A 226 -0.63 -13.96 -6.60
CA TYR A 226 0.03 -12.75 -6.14
C TYR A 226 -0.84 -12.03 -5.10
N PRO A 227 -0.33 -11.64 -3.93
CA PRO A 227 -1.11 -10.94 -2.91
C PRO A 227 -1.33 -9.48 -3.32
N GLY A 228 -2.57 -9.12 -3.65
CA GLY A 228 -2.99 -7.75 -3.94
C GLY A 228 -3.19 -6.92 -2.69
N LEU A 229 -3.21 -5.59 -2.85
CA LEU A 229 -3.42 -4.67 -1.73
C LEU A 229 -4.90 -4.48 -1.36
N ARG A 230 -5.86 -4.92 -2.18
CA ARG A 230 -7.31 -4.82 -1.90
C ARG A 230 -7.89 -6.09 -1.27
N GLN A 231 -7.13 -6.75 -0.40
CA GLN A 231 -7.54 -8.00 0.28
C GLN A 231 -7.97 -9.15 -0.66
N ARG A 232 -7.42 -9.19 -1.88
CA ARG A 232 -7.65 -10.26 -2.85
C ARG A 232 -6.30 -10.71 -3.41
N GLU A 233 -6.16 -12.02 -3.59
CA GLU A 233 -5.07 -12.55 -4.38
C GLU A 233 -5.46 -12.51 -5.86
N HIS A 234 -4.50 -12.19 -6.74
CA HIS A 234 -4.65 -12.31 -8.18
C HIS A 234 -4.09 -13.64 -8.66
N ALA A 235 -4.61 -14.15 -9.77
CA ALA A 235 -4.07 -15.34 -10.40
C ALA A 235 -3.12 -14.94 -11.54
N VAL A 236 -1.99 -15.63 -11.63
CA VAL A 236 -1.05 -15.50 -12.75
C VAL A 236 -0.88 -16.87 -13.35
N ILE A 237 -1.18 -17.03 -14.63
CA ILE A 237 -0.90 -18.28 -15.36
C ILE A 237 0.19 -18.06 -16.40
N ALA A 238 1.04 -19.06 -16.57
CA ALA A 238 2.19 -19.04 -17.46
C ALA A 238 2.13 -20.21 -18.44
N PHE A 239 2.59 -19.97 -19.67
CA PHE A 239 2.74 -21.00 -20.70
C PHE A 239 4.14 -20.93 -21.31
N GLY A 240 4.73 -22.10 -21.57
CA GLY A 240 6.02 -22.25 -22.23
C GLY A 240 7.22 -21.74 -21.44
N ASP A 241 8.41 -21.90 -22.03
CA ASP A 241 9.68 -21.65 -21.34
C ASP A 241 10.30 -20.27 -21.66
N ALA A 242 11.08 -19.76 -20.71
CA ALA A 242 11.82 -18.51 -20.87
C ALA A 242 12.87 -18.63 -21.99
N GLY A 243 12.73 -17.80 -23.02
CA GLY A 243 13.62 -17.84 -24.21
C GLY A 243 13.22 -16.89 -25.34
N LYS A 244 11.98 -16.39 -25.31
CA LYS A 244 11.48 -15.28 -26.12
C LYS A 244 10.91 -14.19 -25.21
N ALA A 245 10.71 -12.98 -25.74
CA ALA A 245 9.93 -11.97 -25.02
C ALA A 245 8.51 -12.52 -24.76
N PRO A 246 8.02 -12.52 -23.51
CA PRO A 246 6.71 -13.09 -23.19
C PRO A 246 5.60 -12.25 -23.81
N MET A 247 4.57 -12.92 -24.32
CA MET A 247 3.30 -12.26 -24.60
C MET A 247 2.52 -12.14 -23.28
N ILE A 248 2.09 -10.93 -22.92
CA ILE A 248 1.39 -10.67 -21.66
C ILE A 248 -0.03 -10.21 -21.94
N ARG A 249 -0.99 -10.88 -21.31
CA ARG A 249 -2.38 -10.42 -21.22
C ARG A 249 -2.67 -10.01 -19.78
N ILE A 250 -2.97 -8.73 -19.58
CA ILE A 250 -3.59 -8.26 -18.33
C ILE A 250 -5.10 -8.37 -18.53
N HIS A 251 -5.75 -9.22 -17.75
CA HIS A 251 -7.17 -9.53 -17.85
C HIS A 251 -7.90 -9.10 -16.59
N SER A 252 -8.92 -8.25 -16.75
CA SER A 252 -9.80 -7.85 -15.66
C SER A 252 -10.83 -8.96 -15.39
N GLU A 253 -11.02 -9.31 -14.12
CA GLU A 253 -12.04 -10.28 -13.71
C GLU A 253 -13.43 -9.90 -14.23
N CYS A 254 -14.12 -10.89 -14.80
CA CYS A 254 -15.49 -10.77 -15.25
C CYS A 254 -16.19 -12.11 -15.03
N PHE A 255 -16.82 -12.31 -13.87
CA PHE A 255 -17.55 -13.54 -13.55
C PHE A 255 -18.60 -13.86 -14.61
N THR A 256 -19.39 -12.87 -15.01
CA THR A 256 -20.47 -13.10 -15.98
C THR A 256 -19.95 -13.55 -17.34
N GLY A 257 -18.82 -13.01 -17.81
CA GLY A 257 -18.25 -13.34 -19.12
C GLY A 257 -17.33 -14.55 -19.09
N ASP A 258 -16.41 -14.59 -18.13
CA ASP A 258 -15.35 -15.60 -18.05
C ASP A 258 -15.85 -16.95 -17.50
N VAL A 259 -16.78 -16.92 -16.54
CA VAL A 259 -17.20 -18.14 -15.80
C VAL A 259 -18.51 -18.71 -16.33
N VAL A 260 -19.51 -17.85 -16.58
CA VAL A 260 -20.85 -18.29 -17.03
C VAL A 260 -21.15 -17.95 -18.49
N HIS A 261 -20.15 -17.48 -19.24
CA HIS A 261 -20.21 -17.29 -20.70
C HIS A 261 -21.36 -16.37 -21.18
N SER A 262 -21.64 -15.30 -20.44
CA SER A 262 -22.62 -14.29 -20.83
C SER A 262 -22.25 -13.65 -22.17
N GLN A 263 -23.24 -13.52 -23.05
CA GLN A 263 -23.12 -12.83 -24.34
C GLN A 263 -23.32 -11.30 -24.24
N ARG A 264 -23.56 -10.77 -23.04
CA ARG A 264 -23.66 -9.31 -22.81
C ARG A 264 -22.29 -8.61 -22.87
N CYS A 265 -21.20 -9.37 -22.84
CA CYS A 265 -19.84 -8.87 -22.96
C CYS A 265 -18.98 -9.91 -23.67
N ASP A 266 -17.84 -9.49 -24.20
CA ASP A 266 -16.89 -10.35 -24.90
C ASP A 266 -15.71 -10.80 -24.02
N CYS A 267 -15.77 -10.59 -22.70
CA CYS A 267 -14.64 -10.88 -21.79
C CYS A 267 -14.16 -12.34 -21.86
N GLY A 268 -15.09 -13.30 -21.86
CA GLY A 268 -14.75 -14.73 -21.98
C GLY A 268 -14.07 -15.05 -23.32
N GLU A 269 -14.59 -14.53 -24.43
CA GLU A 269 -13.99 -14.70 -25.76
C GLU A 269 -12.58 -14.08 -25.84
N GLN A 270 -12.40 -12.91 -25.22
CA GLN A 270 -11.08 -12.27 -25.15
C GLN A 270 -10.08 -13.11 -24.33
N LEU A 271 -10.52 -13.75 -23.25
CA LEU A 271 -9.67 -14.63 -22.44
C LEU A 271 -9.25 -15.88 -23.24
N GLU A 272 -10.20 -16.56 -23.89
CA GLU A 272 -9.93 -17.72 -24.75
C GLU A 272 -9.00 -17.39 -25.92
N LYS A 273 -9.22 -16.24 -26.55
CA LYS A 273 -8.34 -15.72 -27.61
C LYS A 273 -6.94 -15.45 -27.09
N SER A 274 -6.80 -14.89 -25.89
CA SER A 274 -5.50 -14.62 -25.27
C SER A 274 -4.73 -15.91 -24.99
N ILE A 275 -5.40 -16.94 -24.47
CA ILE A 275 -4.83 -18.29 -24.27
C ILE A 275 -4.31 -18.82 -25.61
N SER A 276 -5.12 -18.79 -26.67
CA SER A 276 -4.75 -19.30 -27.99
C SER A 276 -3.56 -18.57 -28.62
N LEU A 277 -3.51 -17.23 -28.49
CA LEU A 277 -2.42 -16.40 -28.99
C LEU A 277 -1.12 -16.66 -28.24
N ILE A 278 -1.17 -16.76 -26.92
CA ILE A 278 0.02 -17.07 -26.09
C ILE A 278 0.55 -18.47 -26.42
N GLN A 279 -0.33 -19.45 -26.61
CA GLN A 279 0.07 -20.81 -27.01
C GLN A 279 0.75 -20.82 -28.38
N SER A 280 0.18 -20.09 -29.34
CA SER A 280 0.75 -19.97 -30.69
C SER A 280 2.12 -19.26 -30.67
N HIS A 281 2.29 -18.27 -29.78
CA HIS A 281 3.55 -17.56 -29.59
C HIS A 281 4.61 -18.42 -28.87
N GLY A 282 4.15 -19.31 -27.97
CA GLY A 282 4.95 -20.32 -27.30
C GLY A 282 5.54 -19.91 -25.95
N HIS A 283 5.37 -18.66 -25.51
CA HIS A 283 5.78 -18.21 -24.17
C HIS A 283 4.98 -16.97 -23.71
N GLY A 284 4.36 -17.01 -22.53
CA GLY A 284 3.65 -15.83 -22.04
C GLY A 284 2.92 -15.99 -20.72
N TYR A 285 2.29 -14.90 -20.30
CA TYR A 285 1.57 -14.81 -19.03
C TYR A 285 0.17 -14.24 -19.25
N ILE A 286 -0.81 -14.77 -18.51
CA ILE A 286 -2.07 -14.10 -18.26
C ILE A 286 -2.11 -13.69 -16.80
N ILE A 287 -2.26 -12.39 -16.56
CA ILE A 287 -2.42 -11.80 -15.23
C ILE A 287 -3.92 -11.54 -15.06
N TYR A 288 -4.58 -12.35 -14.24
CA TYR A 288 -6.02 -12.25 -13.97
C TYR A 288 -6.24 -11.40 -12.72
N LEU A 289 -6.53 -10.12 -12.94
CA LEU A 289 -6.77 -9.14 -11.90
C LEU A 289 -8.18 -9.29 -11.33
N ARG A 290 -8.25 -9.94 -10.18
CA ARG A 290 -9.43 -9.98 -9.32
C ARG A 290 -9.73 -8.60 -8.73
N ASP A 291 -11.00 -8.37 -8.38
CA ASP A 291 -11.56 -7.07 -7.94
C ASP A 291 -11.77 -6.03 -9.07
N HIS A 292 -11.69 -6.46 -10.34
CA HIS A 292 -11.97 -5.59 -11.50
C HIS A 292 -13.38 -5.76 -12.08
N GLU A 293 -14.20 -6.61 -11.47
CA GLU A 293 -15.56 -6.89 -11.93
C GLU A 293 -16.37 -5.60 -12.11
N GLY A 294 -17.12 -5.52 -13.21
CA GLY A 294 -17.91 -4.34 -13.54
C GLY A 294 -17.11 -3.07 -13.82
N ARG A 295 -15.80 -3.17 -14.11
CA ARG A 295 -14.85 -2.04 -14.15
C ARG A 295 -14.53 -1.48 -12.75
N GLY A 296 -14.38 -2.37 -11.77
CA GLY A 296 -13.95 -2.04 -10.42
C GLY A 296 -15.08 -1.66 -9.45
N ILE A 297 -16.33 -1.71 -9.89
CA ILE A 297 -17.52 -1.44 -9.06
C ILE A 297 -18.08 -2.72 -8.39
N GLY A 298 -17.57 -3.89 -8.78
CA GLY A 298 -18.00 -5.18 -8.27
C GLY A 298 -19.25 -5.76 -8.96
N LEU A 299 -19.55 -7.02 -8.64
CA LEU A 299 -20.61 -7.77 -9.32
C LEU A 299 -22.00 -7.19 -9.05
N THR A 300 -22.31 -6.81 -7.81
CA THR A 300 -23.62 -6.29 -7.43
C THR A 300 -23.98 -5.03 -8.22
N GLU A 301 -23.06 -4.07 -8.29
CA GLU A 301 -23.28 -2.80 -9.00
C GLU A 301 -23.33 -3.01 -10.52
N LYS A 302 -22.52 -3.93 -11.05
CA LYS A 302 -22.64 -4.37 -12.46
C LYS A 302 -24.04 -4.89 -12.79
N ILE A 303 -24.64 -5.72 -11.92
CA ILE A 303 -25.99 -6.25 -12.14
C ILE A 303 -27.04 -5.13 -12.08
N LYS A 304 -26.88 -4.12 -11.22
CA LYS A 304 -27.74 -2.93 -11.24
C LYS A 304 -27.60 -2.15 -12.55
N ALA A 305 -26.37 -1.97 -13.05
CA ALA A 305 -26.13 -1.32 -14.34
C ALA A 305 -26.80 -2.08 -15.49
N TYR A 306 -26.80 -3.41 -15.46
CA TYR A 306 -27.54 -4.23 -16.43
C TYR A 306 -29.05 -3.98 -16.40
N GLN A 307 -29.66 -3.78 -15.23
CA GLN A 307 -31.10 -3.48 -15.13
C GLN A 307 -31.44 -2.14 -15.79
N LEU A 308 -30.56 -1.15 -15.65
CA LEU A 308 -30.71 0.16 -16.30
C LEU A 308 -30.49 0.08 -17.82
N GLN A 309 -29.55 -0.76 -18.25
CA GLN A 309 -29.33 -1.02 -19.67
C GLN A 309 -30.52 -1.72 -20.33
N ASP A 310 -31.13 -2.68 -19.63
CA ASP A 310 -32.37 -3.33 -20.08
C ASP A 310 -33.54 -2.33 -20.19
N ALA A 311 -33.49 -1.23 -19.43
CA ALA A 311 -34.42 -0.10 -19.53
C ALA A 311 -34.03 0.94 -20.60
N GLY A 312 -32.98 0.68 -21.38
CA GLY A 312 -32.59 1.48 -22.54
C GLY A 312 -31.41 2.43 -22.34
N MET A 313 -30.77 2.44 -21.17
CA MET A 313 -29.52 3.21 -20.96
C MET A 313 -28.34 2.50 -21.63
N ASP A 314 -27.31 3.27 -22.03
CA ASP A 314 -26.04 2.65 -22.38
C ASP A 314 -25.21 2.31 -21.12
N THR A 315 -24.06 1.68 -21.31
CA THR A 315 -23.21 1.26 -20.18
C THR A 315 -22.63 2.45 -19.40
N ILE A 316 -22.28 3.55 -20.05
CA ILE A 316 -21.69 4.71 -19.40
C ILE A 316 -22.78 5.44 -18.61
N ASP A 317 -23.91 5.69 -19.24
CA ASP A 317 -25.07 6.36 -18.64
C ASP A 317 -25.58 5.59 -17.42
N ALA A 318 -25.67 4.26 -17.50
CA ALA A 318 -26.08 3.42 -16.37
C ALA A 318 -25.12 3.54 -15.18
N ASN A 319 -23.79 3.59 -15.41
CA ASN A 319 -22.82 3.73 -14.32
C ASN A 319 -22.86 5.13 -13.70
N LEU A 320 -22.92 6.18 -14.52
CA LEU A 320 -23.05 7.55 -14.03
C LEU A 320 -24.36 7.75 -13.26
N HIS A 321 -25.46 7.13 -13.71
CA HIS A 321 -26.74 7.17 -13.01
C HIS A 321 -26.67 6.52 -11.61
N LEU A 322 -25.85 5.48 -11.45
CA LEU A 322 -25.62 4.82 -10.16
C LEU A 322 -24.60 5.55 -9.28
N GLY A 323 -24.03 6.67 -9.74
CA GLY A 323 -23.03 7.45 -9.02
C GLY A 323 -21.61 6.89 -9.12
N HIS A 324 -21.36 5.95 -10.05
CA HIS A 324 -20.04 5.35 -10.25
C HIS A 324 -19.19 6.18 -11.21
N GLU A 325 -17.86 6.06 -11.05
CA GLU A 325 -16.94 6.52 -12.08
C GLU A 325 -17.09 5.69 -13.37
N ILE A 326 -16.66 6.26 -14.49
CA ILE A 326 -16.64 5.51 -15.75
C ILE A 326 -15.74 4.27 -15.59
N ASP A 327 -14.56 4.42 -14.98
CA ASP A 327 -13.62 3.32 -14.77
C ASP A 327 -12.98 3.42 -13.38
N ALA A 328 -13.37 2.54 -12.47
CA ALA A 328 -12.86 2.51 -11.11
C ALA A 328 -11.73 1.48 -10.92
N ARG A 329 -11.17 0.93 -12.01
CA ARG A 329 -10.12 -0.10 -11.94
C ARG A 329 -8.79 0.51 -11.54
N ASP A 330 -8.17 -0.07 -10.52
CA ASP A 330 -6.78 0.19 -10.18
C ASP A 330 -5.84 -0.78 -10.91
N TRP A 331 -4.70 -0.30 -11.38
CA TRP A 331 -3.74 -1.11 -12.13
C TRP A 331 -2.41 -1.29 -11.40
N SER A 332 -2.31 -0.83 -10.14
CA SER A 332 -1.06 -0.87 -9.37
C SER A 332 -0.59 -2.30 -9.11
N ASP A 333 -1.53 -3.21 -8.85
CA ASP A 333 -1.26 -4.66 -8.68
C ASP A 333 -0.73 -5.27 -9.99
N ALA A 334 -1.23 -4.83 -11.15
CA ALA A 334 -0.75 -5.29 -12.45
C ALA A 334 0.72 -4.93 -12.68
N VAL A 335 1.09 -3.68 -12.40
CA VAL A 335 2.47 -3.18 -12.50
C VAL A 335 3.38 -3.96 -11.56
N ALA A 336 2.94 -4.18 -10.31
CA ALA A 336 3.68 -4.94 -9.31
C ALA A 336 3.91 -6.40 -9.74
N ILE A 337 2.90 -7.07 -10.31
CA ILE A 337 3.02 -8.43 -10.85
C ILE A 337 3.99 -8.48 -12.02
N VAL A 338 3.90 -7.56 -12.99
CA VAL A 338 4.82 -7.54 -14.15
C VAL A 338 6.27 -7.34 -13.69
N THR A 339 6.48 -6.48 -12.70
CA THR A 339 7.80 -6.25 -12.11
C THR A 339 8.31 -7.49 -11.38
N ALA A 340 7.46 -8.16 -10.60
CA ALA A 340 7.78 -9.42 -9.93
C ALA A 340 8.10 -10.57 -10.89
N LEU A 341 7.46 -10.61 -12.06
CA LEU A 341 7.78 -11.57 -13.12
C LEU A 341 9.14 -11.27 -13.80
N GLY A 342 9.79 -10.14 -13.50
CA GLY A 342 11.09 -9.77 -14.05
C GLY A 342 11.05 -9.44 -15.55
N VAL A 343 9.88 -9.09 -16.09
CA VAL A 343 9.70 -8.79 -17.51
C VAL A 343 10.28 -7.40 -17.82
N LYS A 344 11.25 -7.34 -18.75
CA LYS A 344 11.98 -6.11 -19.09
C LYS A 344 11.63 -5.51 -20.46
N LYS A 345 10.95 -6.26 -21.32
CA LYS A 345 10.60 -5.86 -22.69
C LYS A 345 9.27 -6.46 -23.11
#